data_AF-A0A7J6S9V5-F1
#
_entry.id   AF-A0A7J6S9V5-F1
#
_cell.length_a   1.000
_cell.length_b   1.000
_cell.length_c   1.000
_cell.angle_alpha   90.00
_cell.angle_beta   90.00
_cell.angle_gamma   90.00
#
_symmetry.space_group_name_H-M   'P 1'
#
loop_
_entity.id
_entity.type
_entity.pdbx_description
1 polymer ?
#
loop_
_entity_poly.entity_id
_entity_poly.type
_entity_poly.pdbx_seq_one_letter_code
_entity_poly.pdbx_strand_id
1 'polypeptide(L)'
;FYEPFAAADLAKSLEPELGITIITPEAELVYAVGRGYMPACLAGPDDTLWKISGTEMRSLLDREDALPEWFTPPGVARILRRYIVPASMRGLAVLVSGRSGSGKTTLVKNLRGPLRERRGPVTVLDGDQIRQLISAGLSHSREDRLAHAARMGYIAGEIVKHRGLVLLSLVAPYRDFRQIIRDCVTANGGNFL
;
A
#
# COMPACT_ATOMS: atom_id res chain seq x y z
N PHE A 1 3.86 6.37 20.20
CA PHE A 1 2.97 6.17 21.36
C PHE A 1 3.75 5.77 22.62
N TYR A 2 4.90 5.10 22.53
CA TYR A 2 5.77 4.77 23.68
C TYR A 2 7.25 4.97 23.35
N GLU A 3 8.08 5.16 24.38
CA GLU A 3 9.53 5.25 24.26
C GLU A 3 10.18 3.92 23.87
N PRO A 4 11.37 3.92 23.24
CA PRO A 4 12.16 2.71 23.03
C PRO A 4 12.37 1.95 24.35
N PHE A 5 12.32 0.62 24.29
CA PHE A 5 12.53 -0.29 25.44
C PHE A 5 11.50 -0.22 26.58
N ALA A 6 10.53 0.70 26.58
CA ALA A 6 9.51 0.78 27.63
C ALA A 6 8.74 -0.54 27.86
N ALA A 7 8.51 -1.31 26.79
CA ALA A 7 7.91 -2.64 26.89
C ALA A 7 8.83 -3.67 27.55
N ALA A 8 10.15 -3.58 27.31
CA ALA A 8 11.14 -4.44 27.94
C ALA A 8 11.24 -4.16 29.45
N ASP A 9 11.26 -2.87 29.83
CA ASP A 9 11.29 -2.45 31.24
C ASP A 9 10.06 -2.92 32.02
N LEU A 10 8.88 -2.76 31.43
CA LEU A 10 7.63 -3.25 32.02
C LEU A 10 7.61 -4.78 32.10
N ALA A 11 8.05 -5.48 31.05
CA ALA A 11 8.10 -6.94 31.07
C ALA A 11 9.01 -7.43 32.19
N LYS A 12 10.21 -6.84 32.33
CA LYS A 12 11.18 -7.16 33.38
C LYS A 12 10.63 -6.99 34.79
N SER A 13 9.85 -5.95 35.06
CA SER A 13 9.27 -5.73 36.38
C SER A 13 8.22 -6.78 36.77
N LEU A 14 7.65 -7.49 35.79
CA LEU A 14 6.64 -8.55 35.99
C LEU A 14 7.23 -9.97 36.08
N GLU A 15 8.55 -10.16 35.88
CA GLU A 15 9.18 -11.50 35.99
C GLU A 15 8.85 -12.24 37.30
N PRO A 16 8.87 -11.59 38.49
CA PRO A 16 8.57 -12.27 39.75
C PRO A 16 7.12 -12.76 39.86
N GLU A 17 6.19 -12.03 39.23
CA GLU A 17 4.76 -12.37 39.23
C GLU A 17 4.45 -13.47 38.20
N LEU A 18 5.06 -13.38 37.02
CA LEU A 18 4.80 -14.29 35.91
C LEU A 18 5.52 -15.64 36.05
N GLY A 19 6.57 -15.72 36.88
CA GLY A 19 7.35 -16.94 37.06
C GLY A 19 8.10 -17.38 35.79
N ILE A 20 8.42 -16.42 34.90
CA ILE A 20 9.19 -16.65 33.66
C ILE A 20 10.41 -15.74 33.61
N THR A 21 11.48 -16.22 32.97
CA THR A 21 12.65 -15.40 32.65
C THR A 21 12.44 -14.72 31.31
N ILE A 22 12.49 -13.39 31.28
CA ILE A 22 12.28 -12.58 30.08
C ILE A 22 13.64 -12.16 29.54
N ILE A 23 13.88 -12.46 28.26
CA ILE A 23 15.11 -12.07 27.57
C ILE A 23 14.79 -10.84 26.71
N THR A 24 15.41 -9.72 27.03
CA THR A 24 15.22 -8.45 26.33
C THR A 24 16.54 -8.00 25.72
N PRO A 25 16.55 -7.50 24.47
CA PRO A 25 17.75 -6.90 23.91
C PRO A 25 18.07 -5.60 24.66
N GLU A 26 19.33 -5.46 25.11
CA GLU A 26 19.82 -4.27 25.83
C GLU A 26 20.07 -3.07 24.89
N ALA A 27 20.19 -3.34 23.59
CA ALA A 27 20.36 -2.32 22.56
C ALA A 27 19.78 -2.81 21.23
N GLU A 28 19.63 -1.88 20.29
CA GLU A 28 19.29 -2.19 18.90
C GLU A 28 20.35 -3.11 18.28
N LEU A 29 19.92 -4.13 17.54
CA LEU A 29 20.84 -5.00 16.79
C LEU A 29 21.23 -4.35 15.46
N VAL A 30 22.53 -4.39 15.15
CA VAL A 30 23.12 -3.83 13.92
C VAL A 30 23.95 -4.89 13.21
N TYR A 31 24.20 -4.72 11.92
CA TYR A 31 25.13 -5.55 11.18
C TYR A 31 26.46 -4.80 11.01
N ALA A 32 27.51 -5.25 11.69
CA ALA A 32 28.85 -4.72 11.50
C ALA A 32 29.57 -5.50 10.40
N VAL A 33 30.05 -4.80 9.36
CA VAL A 33 30.72 -5.42 8.21
C VAL A 33 31.96 -6.19 8.68
N GLY A 34 32.04 -7.47 8.31
CA GLY A 34 33.14 -8.36 8.70
C GLY A 34 33.01 -8.99 10.09
N ARG A 35 32.08 -8.54 10.93
CA ARG A 35 31.86 -9.05 12.30
C ARG A 35 30.48 -9.65 12.54
N GLY A 36 29.50 -9.36 11.67
CA GLY A 36 28.15 -9.90 11.74
C GLY A 36 27.21 -9.09 12.63
N TYR A 37 26.15 -9.73 13.12
CA TYR A 37 25.14 -9.09 13.94
C TYR A 37 25.62 -8.88 15.39
N MET A 38 25.42 -7.68 15.92
CA MET A 38 25.75 -7.36 17.31
C MET A 38 24.86 -6.25 17.87
N PRO A 39 24.74 -6.13 19.20
CA PRO A 39 24.17 -4.94 19.84
C PRO A 39 24.95 -3.68 19.47
N ALA A 40 24.24 -2.59 19.17
CA ALA A 40 24.84 -1.31 18.77
C ALA A 40 25.85 -0.76 19.78
N CYS A 41 25.66 -1.02 21.07
CA CYS A 41 26.56 -0.58 22.13
C CYS A 41 27.93 -1.29 22.13
N LEU A 42 28.08 -2.40 21.41
CA LEU A 42 29.34 -3.13 21.26
C LEU A 42 30.13 -2.76 19.99
N ALA A 43 29.58 -1.86 19.17
CA ALA A 43 30.26 -1.33 17.99
C ALA A 43 31.36 -0.34 18.39
N GLY A 44 32.54 -0.51 17.82
CA GLY A 44 33.67 0.40 17.95
C GLY A 44 33.61 1.54 16.92
N PRO A 45 34.49 2.56 17.09
CA PRO A 45 34.52 3.72 16.20
C PRO A 45 34.93 3.39 14.75
N ASP A 46 35.68 2.30 14.54
CA ASP A 46 36.13 1.86 13.22
C ASP A 46 35.15 0.88 12.53
N ASP A 47 34.07 0.46 13.21
CA ASP A 47 33.10 -0.46 12.62
C ASP A 47 32.22 0.24 11.59
N THR A 48 32.12 -0.34 10.39
CA THR A 48 31.11 0.07 9.40
C THR A 48 29.79 -0.64 9.70
N LEU A 49 28.80 0.11 10.14
CA LEU A 49 27.48 -0.42 10.52
C LEU A 49 26.48 -0.29 9.36
N TRP A 50 25.86 -1.40 8.99
CA TRP A 50 24.75 -1.44 8.05
C TRP A 50 23.42 -1.61 8.78
N LYS A 51 22.45 -0.80 8.37
CA LYS A 51 21.06 -0.85 8.82
C LYS A 51 20.17 -0.66 7.60
N ILE A 52 19.00 -1.28 7.65
CA ILE A 52 17.94 -1.07 6.68
C ILE A 52 16.64 -0.97 7.45
N SER A 53 15.89 0.11 7.20
CA SER A 53 14.59 0.29 7.84
C SER A 53 13.53 -0.59 7.19
N GLY A 54 12.45 -0.89 7.92
CA GLY A 54 11.31 -1.60 7.32
C GLY A 54 10.67 -0.85 6.14
N THR A 55 10.75 0.48 6.11
CA THR A 55 10.28 1.31 4.99
C THR A 55 11.17 1.17 3.77
N GLU A 56 12.48 1.16 3.98
CA GLU A 56 13.46 0.94 2.91
C GLU A 56 13.37 -0.48 2.34
N MET A 57 13.24 -1.51 3.19
CA MET A 57 12.98 -2.89 2.75
C MET A 57 11.72 -2.99 1.88
N ARG A 58 10.61 -2.36 2.31
CA ARG A 58 9.37 -2.31 1.52
C ARG A 58 9.58 -1.61 0.18
N SER A 59 10.36 -0.53 0.16
CA SER A 59 10.71 0.18 -1.08
C SER A 59 11.52 -0.70 -2.03
N LEU A 60 12.50 -1.48 -1.54
CA LEU A 60 13.27 -2.41 -2.36
C LEU A 60 12.35 -3.48 -2.98
N LEU A 61 11.44 -4.05 -2.19
CA LEU A 61 10.44 -5.02 -2.67
C LEU A 61 9.51 -4.41 -3.73
N ASP A 62 9.06 -3.17 -3.52
CA ASP A 62 8.16 -2.48 -4.46
C ASP A 62 8.84 -2.17 -5.80
N ARG A 63 10.14 -1.89 -5.79
CA ARG A 63 10.98 -1.60 -6.96
C ARG A 63 11.60 -2.84 -7.61
N GLU A 64 11.40 -4.00 -6.99
CA GLU A 64 12.02 -5.28 -7.37
C GLU A 64 13.54 -5.34 -7.19
N ASP A 65 14.13 -4.35 -6.51
CA ASP A 65 15.56 -4.24 -6.23
C ASP A 65 16.05 -5.40 -5.35
N ALA A 66 17.35 -5.73 -5.44
CA ALA A 66 17.94 -6.81 -4.65
C ALA A 66 17.81 -6.52 -3.15
N LEU A 67 17.34 -7.52 -2.39
CA LEU A 67 17.37 -7.44 -0.93
C LEU A 67 18.78 -7.82 -0.46
N PRO A 68 19.41 -7.06 0.45
CA PRO A 68 20.70 -7.43 0.99
C PRO A 68 20.64 -8.80 1.67
N GLU A 69 21.69 -9.62 1.50
CA GLU A 69 21.74 -11.00 2.02
C GLU A 69 22.08 -11.08 3.53
N TRP A 70 23.01 -10.24 4.00
CA TRP A 70 22.94 -9.75 5.37
C TRP A 70 21.57 -9.09 5.49
N PHE A 71 20.79 -9.10 6.54
CA PHE A 71 19.38 -8.66 6.56
C PHE A 71 18.38 -9.69 6.04
N THR A 72 18.33 -10.02 4.74
CA THR A 72 17.34 -10.98 4.22
C THR A 72 17.99 -12.21 3.58
N PRO A 73 18.00 -13.37 4.27
CA PRO A 73 18.53 -14.60 3.71
C PRO A 73 17.86 -14.96 2.36
N PRO A 74 18.59 -15.52 1.38
CA PRO A 74 18.05 -15.77 0.02
C PRO A 74 16.76 -16.61 -0.01
N GLY A 75 16.62 -17.58 0.89
CA GLY A 75 15.40 -18.38 1.01
C GLY A 75 14.18 -17.55 1.44
N VAL A 76 14.36 -16.60 2.35
CA VAL A 76 13.32 -15.67 2.82
C VAL A 76 13.00 -14.66 1.73
N ALA A 77 14.02 -14.08 1.09
CA ALA A 77 13.83 -13.14 -0.03
C ALA A 77 12.97 -13.75 -1.15
N ARG A 78 13.20 -15.03 -1.47
CA ARG A 78 12.41 -15.78 -2.46
C ARG A 78 10.93 -15.91 -2.06
N ILE A 79 10.67 -16.19 -0.79
CA ILE A 79 9.30 -16.29 -0.26
C ILE A 79 8.62 -14.91 -0.30
N LEU A 80 9.29 -13.86 0.18
CA LEU A 80 8.76 -12.50 0.17
C LEU A 80 8.37 -12.05 -1.23
N ARG A 81 9.22 -12.29 -2.23
CA ARG A 81 8.92 -11.98 -3.64
C ARG A 81 7.73 -12.74 -4.22
N ARG A 82 7.36 -13.88 -3.65
CA ARG A 82 6.17 -14.66 -4.08
C ARG A 82 4.86 -14.04 -3.58
N TYR A 83 4.87 -13.43 -2.40
CA TYR A 83 3.68 -12.90 -1.74
C TYR A 83 3.53 -11.38 -1.88
N ILE A 84 4.64 -10.66 -2.01
CA ILE A 84 4.64 -9.21 -2.12
C ILE A 84 4.65 -8.84 -3.59
N VAL A 85 3.54 -8.28 -4.05
CA VAL A 85 3.39 -7.79 -5.43
C VAL A 85 4.13 -6.45 -5.55
N PRO A 86 5.12 -6.34 -6.46
CA PRO A 86 5.82 -5.10 -6.74
C PRO A 86 4.88 -4.01 -7.26
N ALA A 87 5.27 -2.74 -7.07
CA ALA A 87 4.44 -1.61 -7.43
C ALA A 87 4.11 -1.57 -8.94
N SER A 88 5.01 -2.08 -9.78
CA SER A 88 4.85 -2.23 -11.24
C SER A 88 3.68 -3.16 -11.63
N MET A 89 3.43 -4.19 -10.81
CA MET A 89 2.47 -5.28 -11.05
C MET A 89 1.19 -5.17 -10.20
N ARG A 90 1.11 -4.18 -9.30
CA ARG A 90 -0.13 -3.88 -8.57
C ARG A 90 -1.20 -3.38 -9.52
N GLY A 91 -2.46 -3.69 -9.21
CA GLY A 91 -3.59 -3.08 -9.89
C GLY A 91 -3.57 -1.57 -9.71
N LEU A 92 -4.15 -0.84 -10.66
CA LEU A 92 -4.13 0.62 -10.68
C LEU A 92 -5.53 1.15 -10.93
N ALA A 93 -6.00 2.03 -10.04
CA ALA A 93 -7.18 2.84 -10.26
C ALA A 93 -6.77 4.27 -10.61
N VAL A 94 -7.29 4.79 -11.72
CA VAL A 94 -7.07 6.18 -12.16
C VAL A 94 -8.40 6.92 -12.09
N LEU A 95 -8.49 7.93 -11.24
CA LEU A 95 -9.67 8.78 -11.13
C LEU A 95 -9.53 10.03 -12.00
N VAL A 96 -10.27 10.05 -13.11
CA VAL A 96 -10.47 11.26 -13.93
C VAL A 96 -11.67 12.02 -13.39
N SER A 97 -11.42 13.12 -12.67
CA SER A 97 -12.45 13.99 -12.11
C SER A 97 -12.52 15.35 -12.81
N GLY A 98 -13.73 15.92 -12.89
CA GLY A 98 -14.01 17.16 -13.60
C GLY A 98 -15.50 17.37 -13.82
N ARG A 99 -15.90 18.60 -14.19
CA ARG A 99 -17.32 18.98 -14.39
C ARG A 99 -17.99 18.13 -15.47
N SER A 100 -19.32 18.04 -15.44
CA SER A 100 -20.06 17.42 -16.56
C SER A 100 -19.69 18.12 -17.88
N GLY A 101 -19.57 17.36 -18.97
CA GLY A 101 -19.15 17.89 -20.28
C GLY A 101 -17.66 18.21 -20.44
N SER A 102 -16.82 18.09 -19.41
CA SER A 102 -15.38 18.44 -19.48
C SER A 102 -14.50 17.43 -20.25
N GLY A 103 -15.09 16.51 -21.03
CA GLY A 103 -14.35 15.54 -21.85
C GLY A 103 -13.80 14.31 -21.13
N LYS A 104 -14.11 14.06 -19.85
CA LYS A 104 -13.59 12.91 -19.07
C LYS A 104 -13.84 11.55 -19.73
N THR A 105 -15.08 11.31 -20.15
CA THR A 105 -15.48 10.06 -20.82
C THR A 105 -14.77 9.90 -22.16
N THR A 106 -14.57 11.00 -22.91
CA THR A 106 -13.80 11.00 -24.15
C THR A 106 -12.34 10.64 -23.89
N LEU A 107 -11.71 11.26 -22.88
CA LEU A 107 -10.34 10.97 -22.47
C LEU A 107 -10.17 9.50 -22.10
N VAL A 108 -11.02 8.97 -21.21
CA VAL A 108 -10.94 7.58 -20.75
C VAL A 108 -11.17 6.59 -21.89
N LYS A 109 -12.11 6.85 -22.80
CA LYS A 109 -12.33 6.01 -23.99
C LYS A 109 -11.11 5.98 -24.92
N ASN A 110 -10.47 7.13 -25.15
CA ASN A 110 -9.29 7.25 -26.00
C ASN A 110 -8.05 6.63 -25.35
N LEU A 111 -7.91 6.71 -24.02
CA LEU A 111 -6.81 6.08 -23.27
C LEU A 111 -6.94 4.56 -23.21
N ARG A 112 -8.17 4.01 -23.30
CA ARG A 112 -8.43 2.57 -23.14
C ARG A 112 -7.63 1.70 -24.11
N GLY A 113 -7.55 2.07 -25.39
CA GLY A 113 -6.83 1.30 -26.42
C GLY A 113 -5.33 1.21 -26.13
N PRO A 114 -4.62 2.36 -26.07
CA PRO A 114 -3.19 2.40 -25.78
C PRO A 114 -2.82 1.77 -24.43
N LEU A 115 -3.64 1.96 -23.39
CA LEU A 115 -3.41 1.33 -22.09
C LEU A 115 -3.62 -0.17 -22.15
N ARG A 116 -4.60 -0.65 -22.93
CA ARG A 116 -4.85 -2.08 -23.08
C ARG A 116 -3.67 -2.80 -23.74
N GLU A 117 -3.06 -2.18 -24.74
CA GLU A 117 -1.87 -2.70 -25.42
C GLU A 117 -0.66 -2.77 -24.48
N ARG A 118 -0.51 -1.80 -23.57
CA ARG A 118 0.66 -1.72 -22.67
C ARG A 118 0.51 -2.46 -21.34
N ARG A 119 -0.71 -2.59 -20.81
CA ARG A 119 -0.98 -3.10 -19.45
C ARG A 119 -2.01 -4.23 -19.39
N GLY A 120 -2.56 -4.66 -20.53
CA GLY A 120 -3.59 -5.70 -20.57
C GLY A 120 -5.00 -5.15 -20.30
N PRO A 121 -5.97 -5.98 -19.88
CA PRO A 121 -7.37 -5.58 -19.78
C PRO A 121 -7.61 -4.31 -18.94
N VAL A 122 -8.38 -3.37 -19.52
CA VAL A 122 -8.74 -2.10 -18.89
C VAL A 122 -10.25 -2.04 -18.65
N THR A 123 -10.65 -1.86 -17.40
CA THR A 123 -12.04 -1.62 -17.04
C THR A 123 -12.31 -0.13 -17.00
N VAL A 124 -13.45 0.31 -17.56
CA VAL A 124 -13.90 1.70 -17.49
C VAL A 124 -15.15 1.76 -16.63
N LEU A 125 -15.11 2.55 -15.57
CA LEU A 125 -16.27 2.86 -14.74
C LEU A 125 -16.72 4.28 -15.04
N ASP A 126 -17.72 4.41 -15.90
CA ASP A 126 -18.32 5.69 -16.27
C ASP A 126 -19.44 6.06 -15.27
N GLY A 127 -19.35 7.25 -14.69
CA GLY A 127 -20.26 7.69 -13.64
C GLY A 127 -21.73 7.70 -14.05
N ASP A 128 -22.04 7.97 -15.33
CA ASP A 128 -23.42 8.01 -15.80
C ASP A 128 -23.97 6.59 -15.97
N GLN A 129 -23.17 5.68 -16.53
CA GLN A 129 -23.56 4.25 -16.66
C GLN A 129 -23.73 3.58 -15.29
N ILE A 130 -22.78 3.79 -14.37
CA ILE A 130 -22.86 3.18 -13.04
C ILE A 130 -23.99 3.79 -12.21
N ARG A 131 -24.33 5.06 -12.42
CA ARG A 131 -25.53 5.67 -11.82
C ARG A 131 -26.81 4.98 -12.23
N GLN A 132 -26.93 4.54 -13.48
CA GLN A 132 -28.12 3.84 -13.95
C GLN A 132 -28.19 2.39 -13.47
N LEU A 133 -27.06 1.71 -13.30
CA LEU A 133 -27.03 0.28 -12.99
C LEU A 133 -26.94 -0.01 -11.49
N ILE A 134 -25.97 0.59 -10.80
CA ILE A 134 -25.58 0.20 -9.44
C ILE A 134 -25.96 1.28 -8.43
N SER A 135 -26.10 2.52 -8.88
CA SER A 135 -26.52 3.66 -8.04
C SER A 135 -27.90 4.21 -8.40
N ALA A 136 -28.75 3.35 -8.99
CA ALA A 136 -30.15 3.67 -9.25
C ALA A 136 -30.85 4.00 -7.92
N GLY A 137 -31.69 5.04 -7.94
CA GLY A 137 -32.42 5.51 -6.76
C GLY A 137 -31.64 6.49 -5.85
N LEU A 138 -30.32 6.66 -6.02
CA LEU A 138 -29.58 7.69 -5.31
C LEU A 138 -29.80 9.06 -5.98
N SER A 139 -30.07 10.08 -5.17
CA SER A 139 -30.24 11.45 -5.64
C SER A 139 -28.89 12.12 -5.94
N HIS A 140 -28.88 13.45 -5.93
CA HIS A 140 -27.69 14.29 -6.08
C HIS A 140 -27.27 14.97 -4.77
N SER A 141 -27.87 14.56 -3.63
CA SER A 141 -27.47 15.01 -2.30
C SER A 141 -26.00 14.69 -2.05
N ARG A 142 -25.38 15.41 -1.09
CA ARG A 142 -23.98 15.15 -0.72
C ARG A 142 -23.81 13.72 -0.20
N GLU A 143 -24.72 13.27 0.66
CA GLU A 143 -24.71 11.92 1.23
C GLU A 143 -24.79 10.84 0.13
N ASP A 144 -25.71 10.98 -0.81
CA ASP A 144 -25.85 10.04 -1.93
C ASP A 144 -24.62 10.03 -2.84
N ARG A 145 -23.95 11.17 -3.00
CA ARG A 145 -22.66 11.23 -3.71
C ARG A 145 -21.58 10.46 -2.97
N LEU A 146 -21.51 10.54 -1.65
CA LEU A 146 -20.54 9.77 -0.86
C LEU A 146 -20.87 8.27 -0.89
N ALA A 147 -22.14 7.89 -0.82
CA ALA A 147 -22.57 6.50 -1.01
C ALA A 147 -22.21 5.96 -2.40
N HIS A 148 -22.40 6.77 -3.44
CA HIS A 148 -21.93 6.44 -4.79
C HIS A 148 -20.41 6.28 -4.83
N ALA A 149 -19.64 7.18 -4.19
CA ALA A 149 -18.18 7.05 -4.09
C ALA A 149 -17.76 5.73 -3.45
N ALA A 150 -18.41 5.31 -2.37
CA ALA A 150 -18.15 4.04 -1.70
C ALA A 150 -18.40 2.84 -2.62
N ARG A 151 -19.49 2.86 -3.41
CA ARG A 151 -19.78 1.81 -4.40
C ARG A 151 -18.72 1.77 -5.50
N MET A 152 -18.33 2.92 -6.02
CA MET A 152 -17.26 3.03 -7.03
C MET A 152 -15.91 2.55 -6.47
N GLY A 153 -15.60 2.92 -5.22
CA GLY A 153 -14.40 2.51 -4.50
C GLY A 153 -14.33 1.01 -4.28
N TYR A 154 -15.43 0.38 -3.88
CA TYR A 154 -15.51 -1.07 -3.70
C TYR A 154 -15.25 -1.82 -5.01
N ILE A 155 -15.93 -1.43 -6.10
CA ILE A 155 -15.75 -2.07 -7.42
C ILE A 155 -14.33 -1.88 -7.93
N ALA A 156 -13.78 -0.66 -7.84
CA ALA A 156 -12.41 -0.39 -8.22
C ALA A 156 -11.42 -1.19 -7.37
N GLY A 157 -11.68 -1.30 -6.06
CA GLY A 157 -10.92 -2.11 -5.10
C GLY A 157 -10.82 -3.58 -5.51
N GLU A 158 -11.94 -4.21 -5.84
CA GLU A 158 -11.94 -5.61 -6.30
C GLU A 158 -11.20 -5.77 -7.65
N ILE A 159 -11.31 -4.79 -8.57
CA ILE A 159 -10.57 -4.85 -9.83
C ILE A 159 -9.05 -4.78 -9.58
N VAL A 160 -8.58 -3.86 -8.74
CA VAL A 160 -7.14 -3.69 -8.48
C VAL A 160 -6.54 -4.84 -7.69
N LYS A 161 -7.33 -5.47 -6.81
CA LYS A 161 -6.95 -6.68 -6.05
C LYS A 161 -6.56 -7.82 -6.98
N HIS A 162 -7.22 -7.92 -8.14
CA HIS A 162 -6.88 -8.87 -9.20
C HIS A 162 -5.87 -8.31 -10.23
N ARG A 163 -5.09 -7.28 -9.85
CA ARG A 163 -4.07 -6.61 -10.67
C ARG A 163 -4.63 -5.91 -11.91
N GLY A 164 -5.92 -5.62 -11.94
CA GLY A 164 -6.57 -4.92 -13.05
C GLY A 164 -6.25 -3.42 -13.09
N LEU A 165 -6.36 -2.83 -14.28
CA LEU A 165 -6.36 -1.39 -14.49
C LEU A 165 -7.81 -0.91 -14.63
N VAL A 166 -8.22 0.02 -13.76
CA VAL A 166 -9.55 0.64 -13.78
C VAL A 166 -9.44 2.15 -13.98
N LEU A 167 -10.20 2.67 -14.95
CA LEU A 167 -10.33 4.10 -15.22
C LEU A 167 -11.71 4.56 -14.75
N LEU A 168 -11.75 5.45 -13.76
CA LEU A 168 -12.98 6.02 -13.24
C LEU A 168 -13.21 7.42 -13.85
N SER A 169 -14.30 7.60 -14.59
CA SER A 169 -14.72 8.91 -15.13
C SER A 169 -15.87 9.43 -14.28
N LEU A 170 -15.57 10.24 -13.25
CA LEU A 170 -16.55 10.66 -12.24
C LEU A 170 -16.61 12.18 -12.05
N VAL A 171 -17.74 12.66 -11.57
CA VAL A 171 -17.83 14.01 -10.98
C VAL A 171 -17.55 13.86 -9.48
N ALA A 172 -16.29 14.03 -9.09
CA ALA A 172 -15.82 13.89 -7.70
C ALA A 172 -15.38 15.26 -7.13
N PRO A 173 -16.33 16.16 -6.81
CA PRO A 173 -16.02 17.54 -6.42
C PRO A 173 -15.35 17.63 -5.05
N TYR A 174 -15.76 16.77 -4.12
CA TYR A 174 -15.34 16.83 -2.73
C TYR A 174 -14.08 15.99 -2.48
N ARG A 175 -13.28 16.42 -1.49
CA ARG A 175 -12.05 15.70 -1.10
C ARG A 175 -12.37 14.33 -0.50
N ASP A 176 -13.36 14.25 0.35
CA ASP A 176 -13.85 13.01 0.98
C ASP A 176 -14.34 11.98 -0.05
N PHE A 177 -15.05 12.41 -1.10
CA PHE A 177 -15.45 11.55 -2.22
C PHE A 177 -14.22 10.84 -2.82
N ARG A 178 -13.15 11.60 -3.12
CA ARG A 178 -11.91 11.04 -3.69
C ARG A 178 -11.17 10.17 -2.68
N GLN A 179 -11.18 10.56 -1.41
CA GLN A 179 -10.53 9.84 -0.33
C GLN A 179 -11.17 8.47 -0.11
N ILE A 180 -12.50 8.37 -0.09
CA ILE A 180 -13.23 7.09 0.04
C ILE A 180 -12.77 6.09 -1.04
N ILE A 181 -12.70 6.54 -2.30
CA ILE A 181 -12.26 5.67 -3.40
C ILE A 181 -10.79 5.26 -3.21
N ARG A 182 -9.92 6.22 -2.86
CA ARG A 182 -8.51 5.96 -2.57
C ARG A 182 -8.36 4.90 -1.49
N ASP A 183 -9.07 5.05 -0.38
CA ASP A 183 -8.99 4.14 0.78
C ASP A 183 -9.44 2.73 0.42
N CYS A 184 -10.52 2.57 -0.35
CA CYS A 184 -10.95 1.25 -0.83
C CYS A 184 -9.91 0.58 -1.74
N VAL A 185 -9.28 1.36 -2.62
CA VAL A 185 -8.28 0.86 -3.58
C VAL A 185 -6.98 0.47 -2.86
N THR A 186 -6.49 1.32 -1.95
CA THR A 186 -5.23 1.06 -1.22
C THR A 186 -5.39 -0.06 -0.20
N ALA A 187 -6.55 -0.19 0.44
CA ALA A 187 -6.85 -1.31 1.32
C ALA A 187 -6.79 -2.67 0.60
N ASN A 188 -7.07 -2.68 -0.71
CA ASN A 188 -6.95 -3.87 -1.56
C ASN A 188 -5.56 -4.04 -2.20
N GLY A 189 -4.56 -3.27 -1.77
CA GLY A 189 -3.18 -3.35 -2.26
C GLY A 189 -2.99 -2.76 -3.68
N GLY A 190 -3.97 -2.01 -4.18
CA GLY A 190 -3.88 -1.31 -5.45
C GLY A 190 -3.26 0.08 -5.33
N ASN A 191 -2.72 0.57 -6.44
CA ASN A 191 -2.28 1.94 -6.59
C ASN A 191 -3.48 2.83 -6.97
N PHE A 192 -3.51 4.07 -6.47
CA PHE A 192 -4.55 5.05 -6.78
C PHE A 192 -3.93 6.36 -7.28
N LEU A 193 -4.29 6.75 -8.51
CA LEU A 193 -3.90 8.00 -9.17
C LEU A 193 -5.10 8.95 -9.29
#